data_AF-A0A2M7ITS9-F1
#
_entry.id   AF-A0A2M7ITS9-F1
#
_cell.length_a   1.000
_cell.length_b   1.000
_cell.length_c   1.000
_cell.angle_alpha   90.00
_cell.angle_beta   90.00
_cell.angle_gamma   90.00
#
_symmetry.space_group_name_H-M   'P 1'
#
loop_
_entity.id
_entity.type
_entity.pdbx_description
1 polymer ?
#
loop_
_entity_poly.entity_id
_entity_poly.type
_entity_poly.pdbx_seq_one_letter_code
_entity_poly.pdbx_strand_id
1 'polypeptide(L)'
;MCVLSVSLFGQDQSTDQNYCKQSKIESLIPIRPGIPGKQPFWNEKSTMFKYVPSFQNDNTNWIIPNPKQYRYSAFSFADKQYYTFTASTPYEALTPIWDKLPNGEVYLKVEAVSDDGLDFILAGSRMFYKAAPFCPPYPEAKYSYKDAFQKGMQFMYNQKHIKSWYAAGTPDHKEHNLYCYSSLEVGSVVNAMLLYNGCFPQNDTSMVIACKAADYLLANAESAGTLLEYFPQAYEGNNLAAGSYGKEMIMMQAAVTGKTFLELYEKTKNKKYLDAAINIANTYVKNQLPSGTWYIRIFKETGKPVTDELCIPIGIANFLSELVNQYRQPQYQKAIDAAIKWIWENPMKTFNWTGQFEDVAAAKPYHNLSKYEASWFAQYLLNNKEIDTSYIPLAKELIAFCEDQFVVWEKPGIYDNWKTSSGRWLVPSVLEQYMCYVPIDASSVQMINTFYLAYEKTGDAIYREKAFAFTNSIVNSQKENGMIPTFWVPGFQEFWNNCMVSSLTVLEKMSAVK
;
A
#
# COMPACT_ATOMS: atom_id res chain seq x y z
N MET A 1 26.18 -44.86 -14.85
CA MET A 1 26.18 -43.54 -15.52
C MET A 1 25.28 -42.63 -14.73
N CYS A 2 25.87 -41.81 -13.86
CA CYS A 2 25.17 -40.76 -13.13
C CYS A 2 24.90 -39.60 -14.07
N VAL A 3 23.63 -39.22 -14.24
CA VAL A 3 23.26 -37.92 -14.82
C VAL A 3 23.02 -36.99 -13.65
N LEU A 4 23.99 -36.11 -13.41
CA LEU A 4 23.90 -34.99 -12.48
C LEU A 4 22.86 -34.01 -13.02
N SER A 5 21.72 -33.89 -12.34
CA SER A 5 20.82 -32.75 -12.46
C SER A 5 21.48 -31.54 -11.82
N VAL A 6 22.05 -30.66 -12.63
CA VAL A 6 22.52 -29.34 -12.17
C VAL A 6 21.29 -28.44 -12.02
N SER A 7 20.92 -28.20 -10.77
CA SER A 7 20.03 -27.13 -10.34
C SER A 7 20.61 -25.77 -10.75
N LEU A 8 20.02 -25.14 -11.77
CA LEU A 8 20.28 -23.76 -12.16
C LEU A 8 19.51 -22.81 -11.22
N PHE A 9 20.12 -22.46 -10.09
CA PHE A 9 19.74 -21.27 -9.31
C PHE A 9 20.99 -20.47 -9.01
N GLY A 10 21.43 -19.73 -10.03
CA GLY A 10 22.27 -18.56 -9.90
C GLY A 10 21.77 -17.58 -10.97
N GLN A 11 21.22 -16.44 -10.58
CA GLN A 11 20.90 -15.37 -11.52
C GLN A 11 22.18 -15.03 -12.30
N ASP A 12 22.10 -15.10 -13.62
CA ASP A 12 23.22 -14.72 -14.49
C ASP A 12 23.41 -13.20 -14.40
N GLN A 13 24.65 -12.75 -14.17
CA GLN A 13 25.02 -11.32 -14.14
C GLN A 13 24.54 -10.58 -15.40
N SER A 14 24.44 -11.26 -16.54
CA SER A 14 23.90 -10.70 -17.78
C SER A 14 22.41 -10.33 -17.66
N THR A 15 21.63 -11.11 -16.92
CA THR A 15 20.19 -10.93 -16.70
C THR A 15 19.95 -9.81 -15.70
N ASP A 16 20.74 -9.72 -14.63
CA ASP A 16 20.68 -8.63 -13.67
C ASP A 16 20.97 -7.26 -14.31
N GLN A 17 22.00 -7.21 -15.16
CA GLN A 17 22.32 -6.02 -15.94
C GLN A 17 21.17 -5.60 -16.86
N ASN A 18 20.44 -6.56 -17.43
CA ASN A 18 19.28 -6.28 -18.26
C ASN A 18 18.13 -5.68 -17.45
N TYR A 19 17.81 -6.20 -16.26
CA TYR A 19 16.77 -5.61 -15.41
C TYR A 19 17.14 -4.22 -14.90
N CYS A 20 18.39 -4.00 -14.52
CA CYS A 20 18.88 -2.69 -14.13
C CYS A 20 18.70 -1.67 -15.28
N LYS A 21 19.08 -2.06 -16.50
CA LYS A 21 18.89 -1.23 -17.70
C LYS A 21 17.42 -0.97 -18.01
N GLN A 22 16.56 -2.00 -17.95
CA GLN A 22 15.12 -1.87 -18.18
C GLN A 22 14.49 -0.88 -17.19
N SER A 23 14.73 -1.08 -15.89
CA SER A 23 14.24 -0.20 -14.82
C SER A 23 14.71 1.25 -14.98
N LYS A 24 15.97 1.46 -15.38
CA LYS A 24 16.50 2.79 -15.71
C LYS A 24 15.74 3.43 -16.87
N ILE A 25 15.48 2.70 -17.95
CA ILE A 25 14.71 3.20 -19.10
C ILE A 25 13.27 3.55 -18.69
N GLU A 26 12.60 2.69 -17.91
CA GLU A 26 11.24 2.92 -17.40
C GLU A 26 11.18 4.22 -16.59
N SER A 27 12.19 4.48 -15.76
CA SER A 27 12.31 5.69 -14.94
C SER A 27 12.38 7.02 -15.73
N LEU A 28 12.67 6.96 -17.03
CA LEU A 28 12.74 8.15 -17.89
C LEU A 28 11.36 8.60 -18.40
N ILE A 29 10.32 7.81 -18.13
CA ILE A 29 8.95 8.10 -18.55
C ILE A 29 8.22 8.79 -17.38
N PRO A 30 7.77 10.04 -17.53
CA PRO A 30 7.06 10.74 -16.46
C PRO A 30 5.72 10.06 -16.17
N ILE A 31 5.42 9.85 -14.89
CA ILE A 31 4.14 9.33 -14.45
C ILE A 31 3.15 10.48 -14.40
N ARG A 32 2.25 10.54 -15.40
CA ARG A 32 1.14 11.48 -15.48
C ARG A 32 1.54 12.92 -15.07
N PRO A 33 2.41 13.57 -15.84
CA PRO A 33 2.97 14.87 -15.48
C PRO A 33 1.89 15.95 -15.40
N GLY A 34 2.05 16.90 -14.48
CA GLY A 34 1.08 17.96 -14.25
C GLY A 34 1.05 18.99 -15.39
N ILE A 35 -0.15 19.48 -15.69
CA ILE A 35 -0.41 20.51 -16.71
C ILE A 35 -1.43 21.48 -16.12
N PRO A 36 -1.12 22.77 -15.95
CA PRO A 36 -2.04 23.74 -15.37
C PRO A 36 -3.42 23.71 -16.03
N GLY A 37 -4.47 23.59 -15.20
CA GLY A 37 -5.87 23.54 -15.64
C GLY A 37 -6.31 22.27 -16.38
N LYS A 38 -5.41 21.29 -16.60
CA LYS A 38 -5.73 20.03 -17.31
C LYS A 38 -5.41 18.78 -16.50
N GLN A 39 -4.23 18.74 -15.89
CA GLN A 39 -3.72 17.58 -15.15
C GLN A 39 -3.14 18.07 -13.82
N PRO A 40 -3.63 17.60 -12.65
CA PRO A 40 -3.11 18.04 -11.36
C PRO A 40 -1.64 17.64 -11.14
N PHE A 41 -0.94 18.45 -10.36
CA PHE A 41 0.40 18.16 -9.83
C PHE A 41 0.28 17.33 -8.54
N TRP A 42 -0.07 16.06 -8.72
CA TRP A 42 -0.35 15.12 -7.63
C TRP A 42 0.85 14.87 -6.69
N ASN A 43 2.07 15.10 -7.17
CA ASN A 43 3.33 14.84 -6.47
C ASN A 43 3.84 16.04 -5.65
N GLU A 44 2.99 17.02 -5.34
CA GLU A 44 3.38 18.25 -4.63
C GLU A 44 4.04 17.94 -3.27
N LYS A 45 3.53 16.93 -2.55
CA LYS A 45 4.04 16.56 -1.22
C LYS A 45 5.10 15.47 -1.22
N SER A 46 5.45 14.93 -2.39
CA SER A 46 6.49 13.90 -2.54
C SER A 46 7.89 14.46 -2.19
N THR A 47 8.70 13.67 -1.48
CA THR A 47 10.08 14.05 -1.15
C THR A 47 11.11 13.26 -1.96
N MET A 48 10.69 12.18 -2.61
CA MET A 48 11.55 11.22 -3.28
C MET A 48 10.94 10.76 -4.60
N PHE A 49 11.79 10.58 -5.62
CA PHE A 49 11.39 10.21 -6.98
C PHE A 49 12.38 9.22 -7.59
N LYS A 50 11.87 8.17 -8.22
CA LYS A 50 12.62 7.25 -9.08
C LYS A 50 12.37 7.58 -10.54
N TYR A 51 11.09 7.80 -10.87
CA TYR A 51 10.64 8.23 -12.18
C TYR A 51 10.78 9.74 -12.30
N VAL A 52 10.99 10.21 -13.52
CA VAL A 52 11.20 11.62 -13.78
C VAL A 52 9.98 12.47 -13.37
N PRO A 53 10.18 13.47 -12.47
CA PRO A 53 9.08 14.31 -12.00
C PRO A 53 8.85 15.53 -12.90
N SER A 54 7.66 16.09 -12.77
CA SER A 54 7.30 17.45 -13.17
C SER A 54 6.72 18.18 -11.95
N PHE A 55 6.77 19.51 -11.93
CA PHE A 55 6.33 20.31 -10.79
C PHE A 55 5.55 21.54 -11.22
N GLN A 56 4.63 21.98 -10.35
CA GLN A 56 4.02 23.28 -10.47
C GLN A 56 5.04 24.32 -10.01
N ASN A 57 5.37 25.26 -10.90
CA ASN A 57 6.29 26.35 -10.63
C ASN A 57 5.56 27.68 -10.92
N ASP A 58 4.79 28.14 -9.96
CA ASP A 58 3.95 29.35 -10.02
C ASP A 58 4.28 30.37 -8.93
N ASN A 59 5.37 30.16 -8.20
CA ASN A 59 5.61 30.83 -6.93
C ASN A 59 6.49 32.07 -7.07
N THR A 60 6.00 33.11 -7.78
CA THR A 60 6.62 34.44 -7.68
C THR A 60 5.65 35.61 -7.75
N ASN A 61 5.90 36.59 -6.86
CA ASN A 61 5.25 37.91 -6.84
C ASN A 61 5.65 38.81 -8.03
N TRP A 62 6.55 38.33 -8.88
CA TRP A 62 7.19 39.09 -9.93
C TRP A 62 7.14 38.25 -11.20
N ILE A 63 6.59 38.84 -12.26
CA ILE A 63 6.31 38.11 -13.51
C ILE A 63 7.11 38.79 -14.62
N ILE A 64 7.89 38.02 -15.37
CA ILE A 64 8.32 38.46 -16.71
C ILE A 64 7.11 38.23 -17.61
N PRO A 65 6.49 39.29 -18.17
CA PRO A 65 5.39 39.11 -19.11
C PRO A 65 5.92 38.44 -20.38
N ASN A 66 5.31 37.33 -20.78
CA ASN A 66 5.68 36.53 -21.96
C ASN A 66 7.16 36.11 -21.96
N PRO A 67 7.62 35.27 -21.02
CA PRO A 67 9.00 34.81 -21.02
C PRO A 67 9.29 34.00 -22.28
N LYS A 68 10.47 34.22 -22.88
CA LYS A 68 10.91 33.52 -24.09
C LYS A 68 11.11 32.03 -23.86
N GLN A 69 11.66 31.69 -22.69
CA GLN A 69 11.93 30.32 -22.27
C GLN A 69 12.11 30.25 -20.76
N TYR A 70 12.15 29.03 -20.25
CA TYR A 70 12.47 28.70 -18.87
C TYR A 70 13.77 27.90 -18.83
N ARG A 71 14.70 28.30 -17.95
CA ARG A 71 15.94 27.59 -17.66
C ARG A 71 15.76 26.73 -16.42
N TYR A 72 15.96 25.43 -16.58
CA TYR A 72 15.98 24.46 -15.50
C TYR A 72 17.43 24.22 -15.09
N SER A 73 17.70 24.28 -13.79
CA SER A 73 19.02 24.00 -13.21
C SER A 73 18.85 23.10 -12.00
N ALA A 74 19.24 21.83 -12.15
CA ALA A 74 19.27 20.86 -11.06
C ALA A 74 20.71 20.72 -10.54
N PHE A 75 20.95 21.18 -9.32
CA PHE A 75 22.21 20.95 -8.62
C PHE A 75 22.14 19.59 -7.91
N SER A 76 23.08 18.69 -8.22
CA SER A 76 23.23 17.44 -7.49
C SER A 76 24.22 17.59 -6.35
N PHE A 77 23.81 17.20 -5.15
CA PHE A 77 24.71 17.17 -4.00
C PHE A 77 25.67 15.97 -4.04
N ALA A 78 25.39 14.96 -4.87
CA ALA A 78 26.20 13.74 -4.94
C ALA A 78 27.54 13.98 -5.66
N ASP A 79 27.53 14.71 -6.78
CA ASP A 79 28.71 15.02 -7.59
C ASP A 79 29.08 16.51 -7.61
N LYS A 80 28.26 17.37 -6.96
CA LYS A 80 28.43 18.83 -6.89
C LYS A 80 28.37 19.51 -8.27
N GLN A 81 27.58 18.98 -9.20
CA GLN A 81 27.41 19.54 -10.55
C GLN A 81 25.99 20.05 -10.83
N TYR A 82 25.89 20.97 -11.79
CA TYR A 82 24.63 21.43 -12.35
C TYR A 82 24.28 20.67 -13.63
N TYR A 83 23.04 20.21 -13.69
CA TYR A 83 22.42 19.65 -14.88
C TYR A 83 21.34 20.61 -15.36
N THR A 84 21.47 21.09 -16.59
CA THR A 84 20.61 22.18 -17.10
C THR A 84 19.97 21.82 -18.42
N PHE A 85 18.78 22.38 -18.65
CA PHE A 85 18.10 22.39 -19.95
C PHE A 85 17.17 23.61 -20.03
N THR A 86 16.69 23.92 -21.23
CA THR A 86 15.68 24.96 -21.44
C THR A 86 14.38 24.38 -21.97
N ALA A 87 13.27 25.04 -21.68
CA ALA A 87 11.94 24.65 -22.13
C ALA A 87 11.03 25.86 -22.36
N SER A 88 9.91 25.65 -23.05
CA SER A 88 8.89 26.68 -23.29
C SER A 88 7.94 26.91 -22.12
N THR A 89 7.87 25.99 -21.16
CA THR A 89 6.96 26.08 -20.01
C THR A 89 7.70 25.92 -18.69
N PRO A 90 7.15 26.41 -17.57
CA PRO A 90 7.74 26.24 -16.24
C PRO A 90 7.38 24.90 -15.60
N TYR A 91 6.67 23.99 -16.28
CA TYR A 91 6.21 22.73 -15.70
C TYR A 91 6.64 21.48 -16.49
N GLU A 92 7.62 21.61 -17.39
CA GLU A 92 8.20 20.46 -18.08
C GLU A 92 8.80 19.43 -17.09
N ALA A 93 8.68 18.16 -17.48
CA ALA A 93 9.35 17.06 -16.78
C ALA A 93 10.87 17.18 -16.91
N LEU A 94 11.60 16.70 -15.90
CA LEU A 94 13.08 16.74 -15.89
C LEU A 94 13.74 15.74 -16.85
N THR A 95 13.01 15.22 -17.85
CA THR A 95 13.43 14.14 -18.76
C THR A 95 14.76 14.41 -19.44
N PRO A 96 15.07 15.64 -19.93
CA PRO A 96 16.33 15.91 -20.61
C PRO A 96 17.59 15.70 -19.76
N ILE A 97 17.45 15.74 -18.43
CA ILE A 97 18.57 15.64 -17.48
C ILE A 97 18.48 14.41 -16.57
N TRP A 98 17.33 13.73 -16.49
CA TRP A 98 17.10 12.67 -15.49
C TRP A 98 18.09 11.51 -15.60
N ASP A 99 18.41 11.03 -16.81
CA ASP A 99 19.35 9.91 -17.02
C ASP A 99 20.77 10.19 -16.53
N LYS A 100 21.17 11.47 -16.60
CA LYS A 100 22.52 11.96 -16.29
C LYS A 100 22.67 12.34 -14.82
N LEU A 101 21.59 12.81 -14.19
CA LEU A 101 21.57 13.21 -12.78
C LEU A 101 21.86 12.00 -11.89
N PRO A 102 22.84 12.02 -10.98
CA PRO A 102 23.09 10.88 -10.10
C PRO A 102 22.00 10.76 -9.03
N ASN A 103 21.86 9.57 -8.43
CA ASN A 103 20.98 9.36 -7.28
C ASN A 103 21.49 10.19 -6.10
N GLY A 104 20.58 10.79 -5.33
CA GLY A 104 20.94 11.68 -4.23
C GLY A 104 20.01 12.86 -4.07
N GLU A 105 20.35 13.73 -3.13
CA GLU A 105 19.66 14.99 -2.92
C GLU A 105 19.90 15.94 -4.10
N VAL A 106 18.84 16.65 -4.51
CA VAL A 106 18.84 17.56 -5.65
C VAL A 106 18.13 18.85 -5.27
N TYR A 107 18.77 19.98 -5.57
CA TYR A 107 18.12 21.29 -5.57
C TYR A 107 17.78 21.70 -7.00
N LEU A 108 16.50 21.81 -7.32
CA LEU A 108 16.01 22.31 -8.59
C LEU A 108 15.68 23.80 -8.49
N LYS A 109 16.13 24.55 -9.50
CA LYS A 109 15.75 25.93 -9.77
C LYS A 109 15.20 26.05 -11.19
N VAL A 110 14.05 26.69 -11.36
CA VAL A 110 13.43 27.00 -12.66
C VAL A 110 13.34 28.51 -12.77
N GLU A 111 13.90 29.09 -13.83
CA GLU A 111 13.98 30.54 -14.03
C GLU A 111 13.32 30.92 -15.36
N ALA A 112 12.36 31.85 -15.33
CA ALA A 112 11.86 32.50 -16.53
C ALA A 112 12.93 33.46 -17.05
N VAL A 113 13.17 33.46 -18.36
CA VAL A 113 14.18 34.28 -19.02
C VAL A 113 13.51 35.24 -19.99
N SER A 114 13.91 36.52 -19.95
CA SER A 114 13.42 37.57 -20.84
C SER A 114 13.78 37.32 -22.32
N ASP A 115 13.15 38.07 -23.22
CA ASP A 115 13.36 37.95 -24.66
C ASP A 115 14.80 38.21 -25.11
N ASP A 116 15.46 39.16 -24.46
CA ASP A 116 16.86 39.52 -24.67
C ASP A 116 17.85 38.59 -23.95
N GLY A 117 17.37 37.72 -23.06
CA GLY A 117 18.19 36.79 -22.28
C GLY A 117 19.01 37.42 -21.16
N LEU A 118 18.80 38.72 -20.88
CA LEU A 118 19.57 39.48 -19.89
C LEU A 118 18.95 39.40 -18.49
N ASP A 119 17.61 39.39 -18.44
CA ASP A 119 16.86 39.30 -17.20
C ASP A 119 16.37 37.88 -16.97
N PHE A 120 16.42 37.44 -15.72
CA PHE A 120 15.83 36.18 -15.30
C PHE A 120 15.17 36.33 -13.94
N ILE A 121 14.07 35.62 -13.77
CA ILE A 121 13.37 35.56 -12.50
C ILE A 121 13.08 34.13 -12.11
N LEU A 122 13.14 33.85 -10.81
CA LEU A 122 12.75 32.55 -10.29
C LEU A 122 11.29 32.28 -10.68
N ALA A 123 10.99 31.13 -11.26
CA ALA A 123 9.61 30.67 -11.49
C ALA A 123 9.22 29.63 -10.42
N GLY A 124 10.19 28.83 -9.97
CA GLY A 124 10.02 27.90 -8.87
C GLY A 124 11.34 27.28 -8.44
N SER A 125 11.36 26.72 -7.23
CA SER A 125 12.48 25.91 -6.75
C SER A 125 11.99 24.81 -5.82
N ARG A 126 12.75 23.72 -5.73
CA ARG A 126 12.38 22.56 -4.92
C ARG A 126 13.60 21.74 -4.52
N MET A 127 13.56 21.22 -3.29
CA MET A 127 14.42 20.13 -2.84
C MET A 127 13.69 18.79 -3.03
N PHE A 128 14.40 17.79 -3.54
CA PHE A 128 13.91 16.41 -3.59
C PHE A 128 15.08 15.41 -3.61
N TYR A 129 14.77 14.14 -3.39
CA TYR A 129 15.73 13.05 -3.50
C TYR A 129 15.47 12.22 -4.78
N LYS A 130 16.49 12.07 -5.64
CA LYS A 130 16.46 11.09 -6.73
C LYS A 130 16.86 9.71 -6.18
N ALA A 131 15.89 8.81 -6.10
CA ALA A 131 16.07 7.45 -5.61
C ALA A 131 16.58 6.50 -6.68
N ALA A 132 17.26 5.43 -6.21
CA ALA A 132 17.77 4.39 -7.09
C ALA A 132 16.63 3.61 -7.78
N PRO A 133 16.76 3.32 -9.08
CA PRO A 133 15.89 2.37 -9.76
C PRO A 133 16.18 0.94 -9.28
N PHE A 134 15.29 -0.01 -9.59
CA PHE A 134 15.56 -1.44 -9.37
C PHE A 134 16.81 -1.88 -10.15
N CYS A 135 17.81 -2.40 -9.47
CA CYS A 135 19.08 -2.86 -10.03
C CYS A 135 19.62 -4.01 -9.16
N PRO A 136 19.24 -5.27 -9.43
CA PRO A 136 19.77 -6.43 -8.71
C PRO A 136 21.29 -6.58 -8.92
N PRO A 137 22.01 -7.34 -8.06
CA PRO A 137 21.47 -8.27 -7.06
C PRO A 137 21.04 -7.60 -5.74
N TYR A 138 20.02 -8.16 -5.11
CA TYR A 138 19.58 -7.84 -3.75
C TYR A 138 19.91 -8.99 -2.78
N PRO A 139 19.88 -8.77 -1.45
CA PRO A 139 20.16 -9.85 -0.50
C PRO A 139 19.21 -11.03 -0.69
N GLU A 140 19.80 -12.22 -0.83
CA GLU A 140 19.05 -13.48 -0.83
C GLU A 140 18.39 -13.76 0.52
N ALA A 141 17.35 -14.59 0.52
CA ALA A 141 16.71 -15.04 1.74
C ALA A 141 17.66 -15.90 2.59
N LYS A 142 17.78 -15.60 3.89
CA LYS A 142 18.60 -16.38 4.84
C LYS A 142 18.19 -17.86 4.98
N TYR A 143 16.94 -18.20 4.65
CA TYR A 143 16.37 -19.55 4.70
C TYR A 143 15.12 -19.61 3.81
N SER A 144 14.53 -20.81 3.64
CA SER A 144 13.39 -20.99 2.73
C SER A 144 12.15 -20.22 3.21
N TYR A 145 11.29 -19.81 2.27
CA TYR A 145 10.02 -19.14 2.59
C TYR A 145 9.11 -20.01 3.45
N LYS A 146 9.15 -21.33 3.23
CA LYS A 146 8.42 -22.31 4.03
C LYS A 146 8.90 -22.33 5.48
N ASP A 147 10.21 -22.36 5.71
CA ASP A 147 10.77 -22.35 7.07
C ASP A 147 10.44 -21.03 7.77
N ALA A 148 10.55 -19.91 7.06
CA ALA A 148 10.18 -18.58 7.58
C ALA A 148 8.71 -18.51 7.98
N PHE A 149 7.82 -19.02 7.13
CA PHE A 149 6.39 -19.14 7.40
C PHE A 149 6.12 -19.98 8.65
N GLN A 150 6.64 -21.21 8.70
CA GLN A 150 6.41 -22.13 9.82
C GLN A 150 6.90 -21.56 11.16
N LYS A 151 8.08 -20.94 11.15
CA LYS A 151 8.68 -20.32 12.33
C LYS A 151 7.85 -19.13 12.82
N GLY A 152 7.39 -18.28 11.90
CA GLY A 152 6.54 -17.14 12.24
C GLY A 152 5.15 -17.55 12.72
N MET A 153 4.56 -18.61 12.14
CA MET A 153 3.29 -19.17 12.64
C MET A 153 3.43 -19.72 14.05
N GLN A 154 4.54 -20.41 14.36
CA GLN A 154 4.84 -20.86 15.73
C GLN A 154 5.01 -19.68 16.69
N PHE A 155 5.70 -18.63 16.30
CA PHE A 155 5.80 -17.41 17.11
C PHE A 155 4.40 -16.83 17.39
N MET A 156 3.61 -16.62 16.35
CA MET A 156 2.29 -15.99 16.42
C MET A 156 1.33 -16.75 17.35
N TYR A 157 1.20 -18.07 17.17
CA TYR A 157 0.37 -18.91 18.02
C TYR A 157 0.83 -18.95 19.48
N ASN A 158 2.14 -18.79 19.72
CA ASN A 158 2.69 -18.86 21.07
C ASN A 158 2.58 -17.57 21.87
N GLN A 159 2.07 -16.48 21.29
CA GLN A 159 1.88 -15.22 21.99
C GLN A 159 0.81 -15.33 23.09
N LYS A 160 1.06 -14.67 24.23
CA LYS A 160 0.18 -14.74 25.40
C LYS A 160 -1.22 -14.18 25.09
N HIS A 161 -1.28 -13.04 24.39
CA HIS A 161 -2.54 -12.38 23.98
C HIS A 161 -3.31 -13.14 22.91
N ILE A 162 -2.69 -14.14 22.26
CA ILE A 162 -3.35 -15.04 21.30
C ILE A 162 -3.90 -16.26 22.03
N LYS A 163 -3.09 -16.90 22.88
CA LYS A 163 -3.51 -18.06 23.67
C LYS A 163 -4.63 -17.75 24.66
N SER A 164 -4.68 -16.53 25.20
CA SER A 164 -5.70 -16.12 26.17
C SER A 164 -7.12 -16.25 25.61
N TRP A 165 -7.32 -16.05 24.30
CA TRP A 165 -8.61 -16.20 23.63
C TRP A 165 -9.24 -17.58 23.84
N TYR A 166 -8.42 -18.64 23.93
CA TYR A 166 -8.94 -20.01 24.10
C TYR A 166 -9.79 -20.14 25.37
N ALA A 167 -9.38 -19.51 26.46
CA ALA A 167 -10.15 -19.49 27.70
C ALA A 167 -11.14 -18.31 27.73
N ALA A 168 -10.64 -17.10 27.51
CA ALA A 168 -11.38 -15.86 27.79
C ALA A 168 -12.42 -15.48 26.74
N GLY A 169 -12.20 -15.83 25.46
CA GLY A 169 -13.06 -15.41 24.35
C GLY A 169 -13.21 -13.89 24.17
N THR A 170 -12.29 -13.11 24.73
CA THR A 170 -12.27 -11.64 24.71
C THR A 170 -10.82 -11.15 24.59
N PRO A 171 -10.58 -9.95 24.04
CA PRO A 171 -9.23 -9.41 23.86
C PRO A 171 -8.57 -9.07 25.21
N ASP A 172 -7.29 -9.43 25.34
CA ASP A 172 -6.46 -9.02 26.49
C ASP A 172 -5.78 -7.68 26.20
N HIS A 173 -6.50 -6.59 26.46
CA HIS A 173 -6.02 -5.20 26.26
C HIS A 173 -4.80 -4.83 27.13
N LYS A 174 -4.51 -5.59 28.19
CA LYS A 174 -3.32 -5.35 29.03
C LYS A 174 -2.06 -5.94 28.41
N GLU A 175 -2.17 -7.15 27.87
CA GLU A 175 -1.07 -7.81 27.17
C GLU A 175 -0.85 -7.25 25.76
N HIS A 176 -1.92 -6.78 25.11
CA HIS A 176 -1.86 -6.26 23.75
C HIS A 176 -2.79 -5.06 23.57
N ASN A 177 -2.24 -3.86 23.78
CA ASN A 177 -2.98 -2.61 23.71
C ASN A 177 -3.49 -2.25 22.30
N LEU A 178 -2.93 -2.86 21.24
CA LEU A 178 -3.39 -2.68 19.86
C LEU A 178 -4.79 -3.27 19.62
N TYR A 179 -5.30 -4.14 20.50
CA TYR A 179 -6.71 -4.57 20.42
C TYR A 179 -7.72 -3.42 20.52
N CYS A 180 -7.28 -2.20 20.85
CA CYS A 180 -8.09 -0.99 20.66
C CYS A 180 -8.52 -0.75 19.19
N TYR A 181 -7.86 -1.33 18.19
CA TYR A 181 -8.28 -1.37 16.79
C TYR A 181 -9.07 -2.65 16.49
N SER A 182 -10.22 -2.82 17.15
CA SER A 182 -10.89 -4.11 17.32
C SER A 182 -11.12 -4.90 16.03
N SER A 183 -11.81 -4.34 15.04
CA SER A 183 -12.09 -5.04 13.78
C SER A 183 -10.84 -5.47 13.00
N LEU A 184 -9.73 -4.73 13.16
CA LEU A 184 -8.46 -5.00 12.50
C LEU A 184 -7.65 -6.06 13.27
N GLU A 185 -7.39 -5.81 14.54
CA GLU A 185 -6.52 -6.64 15.36
C GLU A 185 -7.21 -7.93 15.81
N VAL A 186 -8.47 -7.90 16.22
CA VAL A 186 -9.22 -9.13 16.52
C VAL A 186 -9.50 -9.92 15.24
N GLY A 187 -9.80 -9.25 14.13
CA GLY A 187 -9.93 -9.90 12.82
C GLY A 187 -8.66 -10.65 12.41
N SER A 188 -7.48 -10.07 12.70
CA SER A 188 -6.21 -10.73 12.44
C SER A 188 -5.96 -11.97 13.31
N VAL A 189 -6.54 -12.06 14.53
CA VAL A 189 -6.49 -13.29 15.34
C VAL A 189 -7.19 -14.43 14.61
N VAL A 190 -8.35 -14.15 14.00
CA VAL A 190 -9.08 -15.14 13.20
C VAL A 190 -8.19 -15.63 12.05
N ASN A 191 -7.69 -14.71 11.23
CA ASN A 191 -6.87 -15.03 10.05
C ASN A 191 -5.58 -15.77 10.44
N ALA A 192 -4.90 -15.34 11.52
CA ALA A 192 -3.71 -16.01 12.05
C ALA A 192 -4.00 -17.47 12.41
N MET A 193 -5.12 -17.72 13.08
CA MET A 193 -5.46 -19.07 13.52
C MET A 193 -5.94 -19.96 12.37
N LEU A 194 -6.59 -19.40 11.35
CA LEU A 194 -6.89 -20.12 10.11
C LEU A 194 -5.62 -20.56 9.38
N LEU A 195 -4.63 -19.67 9.24
CA LEU A 195 -3.31 -19.98 8.68
C LEU A 195 -2.59 -21.04 9.54
N TYR A 196 -2.65 -20.90 10.87
CA TYR A 196 -2.00 -21.83 11.78
C TYR A 196 -2.60 -23.23 11.66
N ASN A 197 -3.92 -23.33 11.62
CA ASN A 197 -4.61 -24.61 11.44
C ASN A 197 -4.26 -25.25 10.08
N GLY A 198 -4.11 -24.44 9.01
CA GLY A 198 -3.64 -24.94 7.71
C GLY A 198 -2.26 -25.58 7.76
N CYS A 199 -1.33 -24.99 8.52
CA CYS A 199 0.03 -25.51 8.69
C CYS A 199 0.13 -26.65 9.73
N PHE A 200 -0.72 -26.63 10.77
CA PHE A 200 -0.72 -27.56 11.90
C PHE A 200 -2.13 -28.10 12.15
N PRO A 201 -2.68 -28.93 11.25
CA PRO A 201 -4.10 -29.31 11.26
C PRO A 201 -4.53 -30.15 12.46
N GLN A 202 -3.58 -30.72 13.22
CA GLN A 202 -3.86 -31.47 14.45
C GLN A 202 -4.06 -30.55 15.68
N ASN A 203 -3.96 -29.24 15.50
CA ASN A 203 -4.20 -28.27 16.56
C ASN A 203 -5.63 -27.73 16.50
N ASP A 204 -6.54 -28.39 17.21
CA ASP A 204 -7.95 -27.96 17.28
C ASP A 204 -8.13 -26.64 18.04
N THR A 205 -7.20 -26.32 18.96
CA THR A 205 -7.20 -25.08 19.75
C THR A 205 -7.23 -23.83 18.87
N SER A 206 -6.49 -23.83 17.76
CA SER A 206 -6.45 -22.72 16.82
C SER A 206 -7.85 -22.38 16.25
N MET A 207 -8.62 -23.39 15.84
CA MET A 207 -9.99 -23.18 15.35
C MET A 207 -10.93 -22.69 16.44
N VAL A 208 -10.77 -23.14 17.69
CA VAL A 208 -11.54 -22.61 18.83
C VAL A 208 -11.23 -21.12 19.05
N ILE A 209 -9.95 -20.73 18.99
CA ILE A 209 -9.54 -19.32 19.11
C ILE A 209 -10.14 -18.49 17.96
N ALA A 210 -10.04 -18.97 16.72
CA ALA A 210 -10.59 -18.28 15.55
C ALA A 210 -12.09 -18.03 15.69
N CYS A 211 -12.87 -19.06 16.07
CA CYS A 211 -14.30 -18.94 16.28
C CYS A 211 -14.65 -17.97 17.41
N LYS A 212 -13.90 -18.00 18.53
CA LYS A 212 -14.13 -17.08 19.66
C LYS A 212 -13.85 -15.62 19.31
N ALA A 213 -12.76 -15.36 18.60
CA ALA A 213 -12.44 -14.01 18.13
C ALA A 213 -13.49 -13.48 17.15
N ALA A 214 -13.95 -14.32 16.22
CA ALA A 214 -15.04 -13.95 15.30
C ALA A 214 -16.37 -13.72 16.05
N ASP A 215 -16.71 -14.57 17.03
CA ASP A 215 -17.91 -14.42 17.83
C ASP A 215 -17.89 -13.16 18.69
N TYR A 216 -16.71 -12.76 19.17
CA TYR A 216 -16.53 -11.47 19.85
C TYR A 216 -16.83 -10.29 18.91
N LEU A 217 -16.32 -10.30 17.68
CA LEU A 217 -16.60 -9.26 16.69
C LEU A 217 -18.11 -9.16 16.38
N LEU A 218 -18.79 -10.30 16.27
CA LEU A 218 -20.25 -10.34 16.05
C LEU A 218 -21.02 -9.79 17.24
N ALA A 219 -20.64 -10.18 18.45
CA ALA A 219 -21.32 -9.76 19.68
C ALA A 219 -21.18 -8.25 19.95
N ASN A 220 -20.12 -7.63 19.45
CA ASN A 220 -19.85 -6.20 19.64
C ASN A 220 -20.15 -5.36 18.38
N ALA A 221 -20.71 -5.94 17.33
CA ALA A 221 -21.08 -5.20 16.13
C ALA A 221 -22.17 -4.13 16.42
N GLU A 222 -22.23 -3.11 15.56
CA GLU A 222 -23.24 -2.07 15.64
C GLU A 222 -24.66 -2.67 15.56
N SER A 223 -25.57 -2.15 16.38
CA SER A 223 -26.89 -2.76 16.60
C SER A 223 -27.77 -2.73 15.35
N ALA A 224 -28.60 -3.76 15.18
CA ALA A 224 -29.60 -3.82 14.12
C ALA A 224 -30.52 -2.59 14.12
N GLY A 225 -30.84 -2.07 12.94
CA GLY A 225 -31.67 -0.86 12.78
C GLY A 225 -30.91 0.47 12.95
N THR A 226 -29.64 0.46 13.37
CA THR A 226 -28.78 1.64 13.31
C THR A 226 -28.34 1.92 11.86
N LEU A 227 -27.70 3.07 11.65
CA LEU A 227 -27.15 3.41 10.34
C LEU A 227 -26.07 2.42 9.89
N LEU A 228 -25.16 2.08 10.82
CA LEU A 228 -24.02 1.21 10.59
C LEU A 228 -24.27 -0.24 11.00
N GLU A 229 -25.54 -0.67 11.04
CA GLU A 229 -25.93 -1.98 11.54
C GLU A 229 -25.01 -3.11 11.07
N TYR A 230 -24.62 -3.99 11.99
CA TYR A 230 -23.75 -5.14 11.77
C TYR A 230 -22.29 -4.82 11.38
N PHE A 231 -21.89 -3.56 11.25
CA PHE A 231 -20.47 -3.25 11.14
C PHE A 231 -19.75 -3.62 12.44
N PRO A 232 -18.58 -4.27 12.36
CA PRO A 232 -17.76 -4.51 13.55
C PRO A 232 -17.25 -3.18 14.10
N GLN A 233 -17.01 -3.13 15.42
CA GLN A 233 -16.40 -1.96 16.04
C GLN A 233 -14.98 -1.74 15.49
N ALA A 234 -14.73 -0.55 14.95
CA ALA A 234 -13.39 -0.12 14.54
C ALA A 234 -12.47 0.12 15.76
N TYR A 235 -13.03 0.71 16.82
CA TYR A 235 -12.28 1.23 17.95
C TYR A 235 -12.89 0.80 19.29
N GLU A 236 -12.01 0.40 20.23
CA GLU A 236 -12.35 0.05 21.60
C GLU A 236 -11.47 0.80 22.61
N GLY A 237 -12.10 1.29 23.69
CA GLY A 237 -11.40 2.01 24.74
C GLY A 237 -10.80 3.33 24.30
N ASN A 238 -9.79 3.81 25.04
CA ASN A 238 -9.19 5.14 24.85
C ASN A 238 -7.68 5.09 24.56
N ASN A 239 -7.13 3.91 24.26
CA ASN A 239 -5.71 3.74 23.96
C ASN A 239 -5.41 4.22 22.53
N LEU A 240 -4.20 4.74 22.30
CA LEU A 240 -3.71 5.10 20.97
C LEU A 240 -4.73 5.96 20.20
N ALA A 241 -4.91 5.72 18.89
CA ALA A 241 -5.83 6.50 18.07
C ALA A 241 -7.32 6.21 18.38
N ALA A 242 -7.64 5.10 19.06
CA ALA A 242 -9.01 4.84 19.53
C ALA A 242 -9.50 5.92 20.50
N GLY A 243 -8.61 6.50 21.31
CA GLY A 243 -8.97 7.64 22.17
C GLY A 243 -9.36 8.91 21.40
N SER A 244 -8.87 9.08 20.17
CA SER A 244 -9.19 10.23 19.30
C SER A 244 -10.39 9.95 18.39
N TYR A 245 -10.49 8.73 17.86
CA TYR A 245 -11.46 8.37 16.83
C TYR A 245 -12.56 7.42 17.30
N GLY A 246 -12.67 7.11 18.59
CA GLY A 246 -13.61 6.11 19.13
C GLY A 246 -15.10 6.37 18.86
N LYS A 247 -15.46 7.61 18.47
CA LYS A 247 -16.82 8.01 18.04
C LYS A 247 -17.03 7.96 16.53
N GLU A 248 -15.97 7.69 15.78
CA GLU A 248 -15.95 7.64 14.33
C GLU A 248 -15.98 6.18 13.84
N MET A 249 -16.32 6.01 12.58
CA MET A 249 -16.15 4.78 11.82
C MET A 249 -15.31 5.09 10.58
N ILE A 250 -14.21 4.37 10.41
CA ILE A 250 -13.46 4.37 9.15
C ILE A 250 -14.09 3.34 8.20
N MET A 251 -14.49 3.80 7.02
CA MET A 251 -15.43 3.07 6.18
C MET A 251 -14.87 1.77 5.60
N MET A 252 -13.55 1.67 5.38
CA MET A 252 -12.94 0.51 4.72
C MET A 252 -12.85 -0.74 5.62
N GLN A 253 -12.87 -0.57 6.95
CA GLN A 253 -12.54 -1.66 7.87
C GLN A 253 -13.56 -2.80 7.87
N ALA A 254 -14.86 -2.49 7.77
CA ALA A 254 -15.88 -3.54 7.83
C ALA A 254 -15.77 -4.53 6.65
N ALA A 255 -15.23 -4.10 5.50
CA ALA A 255 -15.05 -4.97 4.35
C ALA A 255 -13.91 -5.97 4.59
N VAL A 256 -12.86 -5.57 5.31
CA VAL A 256 -11.76 -6.45 5.72
C VAL A 256 -12.29 -7.53 6.66
N THR A 257 -13.07 -7.16 7.69
CA THR A 257 -13.68 -8.13 8.59
C THR A 257 -14.71 -9.02 7.90
N GLY A 258 -15.47 -8.49 6.93
CA GLY A 258 -16.36 -9.27 6.09
C GLY A 258 -15.64 -10.41 5.38
N LYS A 259 -14.45 -10.14 4.81
CA LYS A 259 -13.60 -11.18 4.21
C LYS A 259 -13.12 -12.22 5.23
N THR A 260 -12.69 -11.78 6.41
CA THR A 260 -12.34 -12.68 7.51
C THR A 260 -13.47 -13.65 7.88
N PHE A 261 -14.73 -13.17 7.89
CA PHE A 261 -15.88 -14.05 8.11
C PHE A 261 -16.11 -15.04 6.97
N LEU A 262 -15.87 -14.65 5.71
CA LEU A 262 -15.93 -15.58 4.58
C LEU A 262 -14.85 -16.66 4.66
N GLU A 263 -13.61 -16.29 4.99
CA GLU A 263 -12.51 -17.24 5.19
C GLU A 263 -12.83 -18.25 6.32
N LEU A 264 -13.38 -17.77 7.43
CA LEU A 264 -13.79 -18.62 8.55
C LEU A 264 -14.99 -19.50 8.19
N TYR A 265 -15.95 -18.98 7.42
CA TYR A 265 -17.05 -19.76 6.88
C TYR A 265 -16.53 -20.89 5.98
N GLU A 266 -15.55 -20.63 5.13
CA GLU A 266 -15.01 -21.67 4.25
C GLU A 266 -14.41 -22.85 5.03
N LYS A 267 -13.80 -22.58 6.18
CA LYS A 267 -13.20 -23.61 7.05
C LYS A 267 -14.20 -24.31 7.95
N THR A 268 -15.20 -23.61 8.47
CA THR A 268 -16.14 -24.15 9.48
C THR A 268 -17.48 -24.61 8.90
N LYS A 269 -17.85 -24.08 7.73
CA LYS A 269 -19.20 -24.14 7.14
C LYS A 269 -20.32 -23.67 8.08
N ASN A 270 -19.99 -22.93 9.15
CA ASN A 270 -20.97 -22.37 10.06
C ASN A 270 -21.60 -21.12 9.45
N LYS A 271 -22.86 -21.25 9.03
CA LYS A 271 -23.58 -20.23 8.27
C LYS A 271 -23.63 -18.86 8.96
N LYS A 272 -23.53 -18.78 10.29
CA LYS A 272 -23.52 -17.49 11.01
C LYS A 272 -22.43 -16.52 10.50
N TYR A 273 -21.28 -17.05 10.07
CA TYR A 273 -20.19 -16.22 9.55
C TYR A 273 -20.47 -15.72 8.13
N LEU A 274 -21.07 -16.55 7.27
CA LEU A 274 -21.55 -16.10 5.96
C LEU A 274 -22.66 -15.05 6.11
N ASP A 275 -23.62 -15.29 6.99
CA ASP A 275 -24.73 -14.36 7.26
C ASP A 275 -24.19 -13.01 7.78
N ALA A 276 -23.14 -13.02 8.60
CA ALA A 276 -22.46 -11.81 9.06
C ALA A 276 -21.80 -11.02 7.93
N ALA A 277 -21.09 -11.69 7.02
CA ALA A 277 -20.50 -11.05 5.84
C ALA A 277 -21.60 -10.44 4.95
N ILE A 278 -22.71 -11.15 4.75
CA ILE A 278 -23.89 -10.67 4.00
C ILE A 278 -24.49 -9.43 4.68
N ASN A 279 -24.62 -9.43 6.01
CA ASN A 279 -25.14 -8.28 6.75
C ASN A 279 -24.26 -7.04 6.59
N ILE A 280 -22.93 -7.19 6.67
CA ILE A 280 -21.99 -6.10 6.38
C ILE A 280 -22.17 -5.57 4.95
N ALA A 281 -22.31 -6.47 3.96
CA ALA A 281 -22.52 -6.08 2.57
C ALA A 281 -23.83 -5.30 2.37
N ASN A 282 -24.92 -5.75 3.01
CA ASN A 282 -26.21 -5.04 3.00
C ASN A 282 -26.07 -3.62 3.57
N THR A 283 -25.31 -3.45 4.66
CA THR A 283 -25.05 -2.14 5.26
C THR A 283 -24.25 -1.22 4.33
N TYR A 284 -23.27 -1.74 3.59
CA TYR A 284 -22.59 -0.94 2.55
C TYR A 284 -23.56 -0.46 1.47
N VAL A 285 -24.38 -1.35 0.92
CA VAL A 285 -25.35 -0.99 -0.14
C VAL A 285 -26.36 0.04 0.36
N LYS A 286 -26.87 -0.13 1.58
CA LYS A 286 -27.80 0.80 2.22
C LYS A 286 -27.21 2.21 2.36
N ASN A 287 -25.92 2.31 2.65
CA ASN A 287 -25.24 3.58 2.97
C ASN A 287 -24.43 4.15 1.81
N GLN A 288 -24.45 3.54 0.62
CA GLN A 288 -23.73 4.06 -0.54
C GLN A 288 -24.29 5.42 -0.95
N LEU A 289 -23.42 6.41 -1.12
CA LEU A 289 -23.82 7.74 -1.58
C LEU A 289 -24.30 7.68 -3.04
N PRO A 290 -25.12 8.65 -3.50
CA PRO A 290 -25.53 8.74 -4.90
C PRO A 290 -24.37 8.81 -5.90
N SER A 291 -23.19 9.28 -5.46
CA SER A 291 -21.96 9.31 -6.25
C SER A 291 -21.35 7.92 -6.50
N GLY A 292 -21.79 6.88 -5.80
CA GLY A 292 -21.26 5.53 -5.90
C GLY A 292 -20.16 5.20 -4.90
N THR A 293 -19.82 6.11 -3.99
CA THR A 293 -18.81 5.88 -2.93
C THR A 293 -19.38 6.19 -1.53
N TRP A 294 -18.51 6.24 -0.53
CA TRP A 294 -18.80 6.58 0.86
C TRP A 294 -17.84 7.69 1.33
N TYR A 295 -18.06 8.25 2.52
CA TYR A 295 -17.03 9.08 3.17
C TYR A 295 -15.92 8.20 3.74
N ILE A 296 -14.69 8.72 3.85
CA ILE A 296 -13.58 7.98 4.51
C ILE A 296 -13.94 7.71 5.98
N ARG A 297 -14.48 8.72 6.66
CA ARG A 297 -14.86 8.69 8.09
C ARG A 297 -16.23 9.34 8.32
N ILE A 298 -17.03 8.72 9.18
CA ILE A 298 -18.31 9.26 9.65
C ILE A 298 -18.41 9.18 11.17
N PHE A 299 -19.21 10.05 11.80
CA PHE A 299 -19.58 9.90 13.20
C PHE A 299 -20.64 8.81 13.36
N LYS A 300 -20.37 7.80 14.19
CA LYS A 300 -21.24 6.62 14.37
C LYS A 300 -22.68 6.99 14.77
N GLU A 301 -22.82 7.92 15.71
CA GLU A 301 -24.12 8.32 16.26
C GLU A 301 -25.01 9.05 15.25
N THR A 302 -24.42 9.84 14.36
CA THR A 302 -25.18 10.76 13.49
C THR A 302 -25.15 10.36 12.02
N GLY A 303 -24.20 9.52 11.61
CA GLY A 303 -23.96 9.21 10.20
C GLY A 303 -23.32 10.31 9.39
N LYS A 304 -23.07 11.48 9.99
CA LYS A 304 -22.52 12.62 9.26
C LYS A 304 -21.04 12.41 8.98
N PRO A 305 -20.53 12.91 7.84
CA PRO A 305 -19.10 12.93 7.57
C PRO A 305 -18.33 13.64 8.69
N VAL A 306 -17.17 13.09 9.06
CA VAL A 306 -16.19 13.81 9.90
C VAL A 306 -15.51 14.90 9.07
N THR A 307 -15.29 14.59 7.80
CA THR A 307 -14.75 15.46 6.75
C THR A 307 -15.46 15.17 5.44
N ASP A 308 -15.45 16.10 4.49
CA ASP A 308 -16.06 15.89 3.16
C ASP A 308 -15.30 14.89 2.28
N GLU A 309 -14.16 14.37 2.75
CA GLU A 309 -13.31 13.49 1.96
C GLU A 309 -13.93 12.12 1.74
N LEU A 310 -13.98 11.75 0.46
CA LEU A 310 -14.63 10.55 -0.03
C LEU A 310 -13.65 9.38 -0.11
N CYS A 311 -14.18 8.20 0.19
CA CYS A 311 -13.50 6.93 0.15
C CYS A 311 -13.12 6.56 -1.28
N ILE A 312 -11.96 5.94 -1.46
CA ILE A 312 -11.63 5.20 -2.69
C ILE A 312 -12.03 3.74 -2.47
N PRO A 313 -13.17 3.28 -3.02
CA PRO A 313 -13.90 2.12 -2.49
C PRO A 313 -13.43 0.77 -3.06
N ILE A 314 -12.17 0.63 -3.50
CA ILE A 314 -11.72 -0.58 -4.19
C ILE A 314 -11.72 -1.81 -3.28
N GLY A 315 -11.37 -1.66 -2.00
CA GLY A 315 -11.43 -2.75 -1.02
C GLY A 315 -12.87 -3.22 -0.74
N ILE A 316 -13.83 -2.28 -0.67
CA ILE A 316 -15.26 -2.57 -0.53
C ILE A 316 -15.77 -3.27 -1.79
N ALA A 317 -15.46 -2.74 -2.98
CA ALA A 317 -15.85 -3.35 -4.26
C ALA A 317 -15.30 -4.77 -4.41
N ASN A 318 -14.05 -5.03 -4.01
CA ASN A 318 -13.46 -6.36 -4.03
C ASN A 318 -14.17 -7.33 -3.08
N PHE A 319 -14.53 -6.89 -1.87
CA PHE A 319 -15.32 -7.71 -0.93
C PHE A 319 -16.71 -8.04 -1.48
N LEU A 320 -17.43 -7.05 -2.01
CA LEU A 320 -18.74 -7.29 -2.62
C LEU A 320 -18.64 -8.21 -3.85
N SER A 321 -17.58 -8.07 -4.65
CA SER A 321 -17.35 -8.92 -5.82
C SER A 321 -17.12 -10.38 -5.44
N GLU A 322 -16.47 -10.63 -4.32
CA GLU A 322 -16.32 -11.98 -3.78
C GLU A 322 -17.68 -12.61 -3.43
N LEU A 323 -18.57 -11.85 -2.79
CA LEU A 323 -19.94 -12.28 -2.51
C LEU A 323 -20.75 -12.57 -3.78
N VAL A 324 -20.62 -11.73 -4.82
CA VAL A 324 -21.27 -11.96 -6.12
C VAL A 324 -20.75 -13.25 -6.75
N ASN A 325 -19.43 -13.36 -6.89
CA ASN A 325 -18.80 -14.37 -7.73
C ASN A 325 -18.73 -15.75 -7.06
N GLN A 326 -18.46 -15.80 -5.75
CA GLN A 326 -18.25 -17.05 -5.03
C GLN A 326 -19.49 -17.48 -4.23
N TYR A 327 -20.25 -16.52 -3.70
CA TYR A 327 -21.41 -16.78 -2.82
C TYR A 327 -22.76 -16.51 -3.47
N ARG A 328 -22.78 -16.26 -4.78
CA ARG A 328 -23.98 -16.07 -5.61
C ARG A 328 -24.92 -15.00 -5.07
N GLN A 329 -24.38 -13.83 -4.72
CA GLN A 329 -25.12 -12.67 -4.25
C GLN A 329 -25.22 -11.57 -5.32
N PRO A 330 -25.94 -11.77 -6.44
CA PRO A 330 -25.93 -10.85 -7.58
C PRO A 330 -26.48 -9.45 -7.27
N GLN A 331 -27.25 -9.30 -6.18
CA GLN A 331 -27.82 -8.02 -5.77
C GLN A 331 -26.76 -6.93 -5.49
N TYR A 332 -25.51 -7.31 -5.22
CA TYR A 332 -24.42 -6.37 -4.96
C TYR A 332 -23.76 -5.81 -6.22
N GLN A 333 -24.05 -6.36 -7.41
CA GLN A 333 -23.41 -5.94 -8.66
C GLN A 333 -23.58 -4.44 -8.93
N LYS A 334 -24.78 -3.90 -8.71
CA LYS A 334 -25.05 -2.47 -8.94
C LYS A 334 -24.19 -1.56 -8.06
N ALA A 335 -23.95 -1.95 -6.81
CA ALA A 335 -23.11 -1.17 -5.89
C ALA A 335 -21.63 -1.24 -6.30
N ILE A 336 -21.17 -2.42 -6.76
CA ILE A 336 -19.83 -2.60 -7.32
C ILE A 336 -19.63 -1.71 -8.55
N ASP A 337 -20.56 -1.75 -9.51
CA ASP A 337 -20.47 -0.97 -10.74
C ASP A 337 -20.39 0.54 -10.45
N ALA A 338 -21.19 1.02 -9.49
CA ALA A 338 -21.16 2.41 -9.06
C ALA A 338 -19.82 2.79 -8.39
N ALA A 339 -19.28 1.91 -7.55
CA ALA A 339 -17.98 2.12 -6.90
C ALA A 339 -16.82 2.14 -7.91
N ILE A 340 -16.80 1.20 -8.86
CA ILE A 340 -15.78 1.15 -9.92
C ILE A 340 -15.89 2.38 -10.84
N LYS A 341 -17.11 2.77 -11.24
CA LYS A 341 -17.35 4.00 -12.01
C LYS A 341 -16.81 5.22 -11.27
N TRP A 342 -17.05 5.33 -9.97
CA TRP A 342 -16.54 6.43 -9.16
C TRP A 342 -14.99 6.48 -9.18
N ILE A 343 -14.31 5.33 -9.11
CA ILE A 343 -12.83 5.28 -9.20
C ILE A 343 -12.34 5.80 -10.56
N TRP A 344 -13.01 5.41 -11.65
CA TRP A 344 -12.71 5.89 -13.00
C TRP A 344 -12.92 7.41 -13.16
N GLU A 345 -13.95 7.94 -12.53
CA GLU A 345 -14.30 9.36 -12.63
C GLU A 345 -13.49 10.25 -11.69
N ASN A 346 -12.87 9.68 -10.64
CA ASN A 346 -12.17 10.42 -9.59
C ASN A 346 -10.66 10.13 -9.59
N PRO A 347 -10.09 9.21 -8.78
CA PRO A 347 -8.63 9.04 -8.71
C PRO A 347 -8.00 8.66 -10.06
N MET A 348 -8.71 8.03 -10.99
CA MET A 348 -8.20 7.81 -12.35
C MET A 348 -8.13 9.06 -13.22
N LYS A 349 -8.78 10.17 -12.86
CA LYS A 349 -8.62 11.49 -13.52
C LYS A 349 -7.74 12.42 -12.70
N THR A 350 -8.03 12.53 -11.40
CA THR A 350 -7.35 13.44 -10.46
C THR A 350 -6.01 12.93 -9.98
N PHE A 351 -5.74 11.62 -10.10
CA PHE A 351 -4.57 10.94 -9.55
C PHE A 351 -4.37 11.13 -8.04
N ASN A 352 -5.46 11.46 -7.33
CA ASN A 352 -5.47 11.58 -5.89
C ASN A 352 -5.71 10.21 -5.23
N TRP A 353 -4.65 9.44 -5.03
CA TRP A 353 -4.68 8.16 -4.30
C TRP A 353 -4.50 8.38 -2.80
N THR A 354 -5.44 9.10 -2.18
CA THR A 354 -5.43 9.40 -0.74
C THR A 354 -5.47 8.13 0.10
N GLY A 355 -4.57 8.03 1.08
CA GLY A 355 -4.52 6.97 2.06
C GLY A 355 -5.68 7.03 3.06
N GLN A 356 -6.18 5.86 3.43
CA GLN A 356 -7.38 5.67 4.25
C GLN A 356 -7.08 4.72 5.41
N PHE A 357 -6.50 5.25 6.50
CA PHE A 357 -6.02 4.45 7.63
C PHE A 357 -6.71 4.83 8.93
N GLU A 358 -6.86 3.85 9.81
CA GLU A 358 -7.61 3.96 11.06
C GLU A 358 -6.93 4.81 12.12
N ASP A 359 -5.63 4.99 12.03
CA ASP A 359 -4.83 5.70 13.02
C ASP A 359 -4.53 7.16 12.63
N VAL A 360 -4.97 7.60 11.45
CA VAL A 360 -4.83 8.97 10.96
C VAL A 360 -6.16 9.59 10.53
N ALA A 361 -6.30 10.90 10.68
CA ALA A 361 -7.44 11.64 10.17
C ALA A 361 -7.50 11.59 8.64
N ALA A 362 -8.70 11.72 8.07
CA ALA A 362 -8.85 11.89 6.63
C ALA A 362 -8.13 13.17 6.20
N ALA A 363 -7.16 13.04 5.30
CA ALA A 363 -6.34 14.13 4.83
C ALA A 363 -6.96 14.77 3.58
N LYS A 364 -6.71 16.07 3.41
CA LYS A 364 -7.01 16.79 2.17
C LYS A 364 -6.35 16.11 0.96
N PRO A 365 -6.89 16.30 -0.26
CA PRO A 365 -6.29 15.76 -1.48
C PRO A 365 -4.77 15.99 -1.55
N TYR A 366 -4.04 14.96 -1.96
CA TYR A 366 -2.57 14.93 -2.14
C TYR A 366 -1.71 15.08 -0.86
N HIS A 367 -2.32 15.31 0.30
CA HIS A 367 -1.56 15.50 1.55
C HIS A 367 -1.11 14.19 2.20
N ASN A 368 -1.84 13.10 1.98
CA ASN A 368 -1.50 11.78 2.50
C ASN A 368 -1.70 10.72 1.43
N LEU A 369 -0.92 10.75 0.34
CA LEU A 369 -1.03 9.71 -0.67
C LEU A 369 -0.54 8.37 -0.12
N SER A 370 -1.12 7.29 -0.64
CA SER A 370 -0.69 5.92 -0.38
C SER A 370 -0.71 5.08 -1.65
N LYS A 371 0.01 3.96 -1.61
CA LYS A 371 0.04 2.94 -2.65
C LYS A 371 -1.13 1.96 -2.60
N TYR A 372 -1.82 1.80 -1.45
CA TYR A 372 -2.75 0.65 -1.27
C TYR A 372 -3.88 0.67 -2.29
N GLU A 373 -4.60 1.78 -2.40
CA GLU A 373 -5.73 1.92 -3.30
C GLU A 373 -5.31 1.87 -4.77
N ALA A 374 -4.21 2.54 -5.12
CA ALA A 374 -3.65 2.54 -6.47
C ALA A 374 -3.23 1.12 -6.90
N SER A 375 -2.54 0.39 -6.02
CA SER A 375 -2.08 -0.97 -6.30
C SER A 375 -3.22 -1.99 -6.32
N TRP A 376 -4.24 -1.87 -5.45
CA TRP A 376 -5.43 -2.71 -5.55
C TRP A 376 -6.22 -2.43 -6.82
N PHE A 377 -6.30 -1.17 -7.27
CA PHE A 377 -6.95 -0.88 -8.55
C PHE A 377 -6.12 -1.37 -9.73
N ALA A 378 -4.78 -1.32 -9.67
CA ALA A 378 -3.92 -1.98 -10.65
C ALA A 378 -4.17 -3.49 -10.72
N GLN A 379 -4.33 -4.16 -9.56
CA GLN A 379 -4.69 -5.58 -9.52
C GLN A 379 -6.08 -5.85 -10.12
N TYR A 380 -7.06 -4.96 -9.88
CA TYR A 380 -8.38 -5.04 -10.53
C TYR A 380 -8.25 -4.96 -12.06
N LEU A 381 -7.50 -3.99 -12.59
CA LEU A 381 -7.27 -3.84 -14.02
C LEU A 381 -6.59 -5.09 -14.62
N LEU A 382 -5.57 -5.62 -13.97
CA LEU A 382 -4.86 -6.83 -14.40
C LEU A 382 -5.74 -8.09 -14.41
N ASN A 383 -6.61 -8.24 -13.40
CA ASN A 383 -7.55 -9.36 -13.34
C ASN A 383 -8.68 -9.25 -14.37
N ASN A 384 -8.95 -8.04 -14.86
CA ASN A 384 -9.96 -7.75 -15.86
C ASN A 384 -9.37 -7.34 -17.21
N LYS A 385 -8.11 -7.71 -17.48
CA LYS A 385 -7.36 -7.27 -18.69
C LYS A 385 -8.04 -7.62 -20.02
N GLU A 386 -8.90 -8.63 -20.03
CA GLU A 386 -9.64 -9.07 -21.21
C GLU A 386 -10.83 -8.16 -21.55
N ILE A 387 -11.24 -7.26 -20.62
CA ILE A 387 -12.33 -6.31 -20.84
C ILE A 387 -11.89 -5.18 -21.78
N ASP A 388 -10.70 -4.63 -21.56
CA ASP A 388 -10.14 -3.55 -22.37
C ASP A 388 -8.61 -3.65 -22.39
N THR A 389 -8.05 -3.64 -23.60
CA THR A 389 -6.61 -3.63 -23.85
C THR A 389 -5.88 -2.46 -23.16
N SER A 390 -6.56 -1.35 -22.87
CA SER A 390 -6.01 -0.20 -22.14
C SER A 390 -5.68 -0.50 -20.67
N TYR A 391 -6.26 -1.56 -20.10
CA TYR A 391 -6.10 -1.89 -18.67
C TYR A 391 -4.67 -2.28 -18.31
N ILE A 392 -3.93 -2.96 -19.20
CA ILE A 392 -2.55 -3.33 -18.92
C ILE A 392 -1.66 -2.06 -18.82
N PRO A 393 -1.64 -1.15 -19.81
CA PRO A 393 -0.93 0.13 -19.69
C PRO A 393 -1.31 0.93 -18.43
N LEU A 394 -2.61 1.03 -18.12
CA LEU A 394 -3.07 1.76 -16.93
C LEU A 394 -2.62 1.10 -15.62
N ALA A 395 -2.67 -0.23 -15.54
CA ALA A 395 -2.13 -0.96 -14.40
C ALA A 395 -0.63 -0.72 -14.23
N LYS A 396 0.14 -0.74 -15.32
CA LYS A 396 1.58 -0.43 -15.29
C LYS A 396 1.86 0.99 -14.81
N GLU A 397 1.06 1.99 -15.22
CA GLU A 397 1.17 3.36 -14.72
C GLU A 397 0.93 3.45 -13.21
N LEU A 398 -0.09 2.77 -12.69
CA LEU A 398 -0.38 2.76 -11.25
C LEU A 398 0.69 2.01 -10.45
N ILE A 399 1.24 0.93 -11.00
CA ILE A 399 2.39 0.22 -10.41
C ILE A 399 3.61 1.13 -10.38
N ALA A 400 3.87 1.86 -11.47
CA ALA A 400 4.95 2.84 -11.53
C ALA A 400 4.75 3.96 -10.49
N PHE A 401 3.52 4.47 -10.29
CA PHE A 401 3.21 5.41 -9.20
C PHE A 401 3.54 4.84 -7.83
N CYS A 402 3.09 3.61 -7.55
CA CYS A 402 3.37 2.94 -6.27
C CYS A 402 4.88 2.76 -6.07
N GLU A 403 5.58 2.33 -7.11
CA GLU A 403 7.02 2.15 -7.10
C GLU A 403 7.72 3.49 -6.86
N ASP A 404 7.42 4.52 -7.65
CA ASP A 404 8.03 5.84 -7.59
C ASP A 404 7.96 6.46 -6.19
N GLN A 405 6.78 6.41 -5.59
CA GLN A 405 6.47 7.16 -4.38
C GLN A 405 6.73 6.39 -3.09
N PHE A 406 6.71 5.06 -3.10
CA PHE A 406 6.71 4.29 -1.85
C PHE A 406 7.73 3.17 -1.81
N VAL A 407 8.28 2.72 -2.92
CA VAL A 407 9.32 1.67 -2.89
C VAL A 407 10.67 2.25 -2.49
N VAL A 408 11.51 1.48 -1.81
CA VAL A 408 12.88 1.82 -1.48
C VAL A 408 13.77 0.66 -1.90
N TRP A 409 14.44 0.80 -3.05
CA TRP A 409 15.35 -0.22 -3.57
C TRP A 409 16.72 -0.17 -2.86
N GLU A 410 17.25 1.03 -2.70
CA GLU A 410 18.49 1.32 -1.98
C GLU A 410 18.25 2.39 -0.93
N LYS A 411 19.12 2.45 0.09
CA LYS A 411 18.98 3.39 1.21
C LYS A 411 19.03 4.84 0.72
N PRO A 412 17.92 5.60 0.83
CA PRO A 412 17.94 7.00 0.47
C PRO A 412 18.68 7.81 1.54
N GLY A 413 19.08 9.03 1.19
CA GLY A 413 19.66 10.00 2.11
C GLY A 413 18.61 10.99 2.61
N ILE A 414 17.53 10.49 3.23
CA ILE A 414 16.42 11.31 3.73
C ILE A 414 16.22 11.13 5.25
N TYR A 415 15.39 11.98 5.82
CA TYR A 415 14.85 11.81 7.17
C TYR A 415 13.40 11.38 7.08
N ASP A 416 13.04 10.44 7.95
CA ASP A 416 11.69 9.92 8.04
C ASP A 416 10.76 10.78 8.90
N ASN A 417 9.50 10.38 9.01
CA ASN A 417 8.47 11.11 9.76
C ASN A 417 8.78 11.21 11.27
N TRP A 418 9.70 10.39 11.77
CA TRP A 418 10.19 10.41 13.14
C TRP A 418 11.56 11.07 13.26
N LYS A 419 11.99 11.79 12.22
CA LYS A 419 13.28 12.50 12.13
C LYS A 419 14.48 11.56 12.27
N THR A 420 14.32 10.29 11.94
CA THR A 420 15.39 9.31 11.92
C THR A 420 15.95 9.20 10.50
N SER A 421 17.27 9.02 10.39
CA SER A 421 17.93 8.84 9.10
C SER A 421 17.57 7.48 8.48
N SER A 422 17.23 7.50 7.19
CA SER A 422 16.97 6.29 6.39
C SER A 422 18.21 5.41 6.14
N GLY A 423 19.42 5.87 6.49
CA GLY A 423 20.66 5.10 6.33
C GLY A 423 20.69 3.77 7.13
N ARG A 424 19.77 3.61 8.08
CA ARG A 424 19.63 2.41 8.90
C ARG A 424 18.37 1.59 8.61
N TRP A 425 17.61 1.94 7.58
CA TRP A 425 16.47 1.14 7.12
C TRP A 425 16.93 -0.21 6.56
N LEU A 426 16.09 -1.24 6.72
CA LEU A 426 16.23 -2.47 5.95
C LEU A 426 15.67 -2.22 4.53
N VAL A 427 16.45 -2.59 3.52
CA VAL A 427 16.11 -2.44 2.10
C VAL A 427 16.47 -3.72 1.33
N PRO A 428 15.77 -4.05 0.23
CA PRO A 428 14.65 -3.31 -0.35
C PRO A 428 13.40 -3.37 0.53
N SER A 429 12.63 -2.28 0.58
CA SER A 429 11.43 -2.16 1.42
C SER A 429 10.40 -1.20 0.83
N VAL A 430 9.24 -1.08 1.48
CA VAL A 430 8.13 -0.24 1.00
C VAL A 430 7.56 0.61 2.13
N LEU A 431 7.36 1.89 1.84
CA LEU A 431 6.81 2.91 2.72
C LEU A 431 5.28 2.85 2.75
N GLU A 432 4.65 3.25 3.85
CA GLU A 432 3.21 3.09 4.01
C GLU A 432 2.37 4.13 3.27
N GLN A 433 2.58 5.39 3.63
CA GLN A 433 1.81 6.57 3.23
C GLN A 433 2.63 7.83 3.55
N TYR A 434 2.27 9.02 3.04
CA TYR A 434 3.05 10.23 3.36
C TYR A 434 3.04 10.59 4.86
N MET A 435 1.98 10.29 5.60
CA MET A 435 1.92 10.53 7.06
C MET A 435 2.65 9.47 7.90
N CYS A 436 3.04 8.35 7.29
CA CYS A 436 3.84 7.28 7.88
C CYS A 436 4.90 6.82 6.86
N TYR A 437 5.80 7.73 6.49
CA TYR A 437 6.76 7.54 5.40
C TYR A 437 7.98 6.72 5.83
N VAL A 438 7.72 5.54 6.38
CA VAL A 438 8.71 4.59 6.92
C VAL A 438 8.48 3.19 6.34
N PRO A 439 9.54 2.37 6.21
CA PRO A 439 9.43 0.96 5.82
C PRO A 439 8.55 0.12 6.74
N ILE A 440 7.51 -0.50 6.16
CA ILE A 440 6.60 -1.41 6.86
C ILE A 440 6.52 -2.77 6.14
N ASP A 441 6.43 -3.85 6.91
CA ASP A 441 6.30 -5.22 6.40
C ASP A 441 5.04 -5.41 5.53
N ALA A 442 3.85 -5.05 6.03
CA ALA A 442 2.58 -5.13 5.32
C ALA A 442 2.58 -4.30 4.03
N SER A 443 3.29 -3.17 4.04
CA SER A 443 3.51 -2.34 2.85
C SER A 443 4.32 -3.06 1.79
N SER A 444 5.31 -3.86 2.21
CA SER A 444 6.10 -4.72 1.32
C SER A 444 5.27 -5.87 0.78
N VAL A 445 4.42 -6.49 1.61
CA VAL A 445 3.45 -7.53 1.18
C VAL A 445 2.54 -7.03 0.07
N GLN A 446 2.01 -5.81 0.20
CA GLN A 446 1.13 -5.23 -0.81
C GLN A 446 1.82 -5.13 -2.18
N MET A 447 3.09 -4.73 -2.20
CA MET A 447 3.85 -4.66 -3.45
C MET A 447 4.28 -6.03 -3.96
N ILE A 448 4.59 -7.00 -3.09
CA ILE A 448 4.84 -8.39 -3.51
C ILE A 448 3.63 -8.93 -4.28
N ASN A 449 2.42 -8.81 -3.71
CA ASN A 449 1.20 -9.27 -4.36
C ASN A 449 0.95 -8.58 -5.70
N THR A 450 1.18 -7.26 -5.76
CA THR A 450 0.97 -6.46 -6.97
C THR A 450 1.95 -6.81 -8.07
N PHE A 451 3.26 -6.86 -7.76
CA PHE A 451 4.29 -7.21 -8.72
C PHE A 451 4.15 -8.67 -9.19
N TYR A 452 3.90 -9.61 -8.29
CA TYR A 452 3.73 -11.01 -8.67
C TYR A 452 2.51 -11.19 -9.59
N LEU A 453 1.38 -10.54 -9.30
CA LEU A 453 0.23 -10.57 -10.20
C LEU A 453 0.53 -9.92 -11.56
N ALA A 454 1.28 -8.82 -11.58
CA ALA A 454 1.70 -8.18 -12.83
C ALA A 454 2.54 -9.15 -13.67
N TYR A 455 3.46 -9.89 -13.06
CA TYR A 455 4.19 -10.96 -13.74
C TYR A 455 3.24 -12.03 -14.30
N GLU A 456 2.35 -12.60 -13.47
CA GLU A 456 1.41 -13.64 -13.91
C GLU A 456 0.52 -13.19 -15.07
N LYS A 457 0.12 -11.92 -15.09
CA LYS A 457 -0.83 -11.40 -16.09
C LYS A 457 -0.15 -10.86 -17.35
N THR A 458 1.13 -10.50 -17.31
CA THR A 458 1.84 -9.88 -18.44
C THR A 458 3.03 -10.68 -18.96
N GLY A 459 3.57 -11.61 -18.16
CA GLY A 459 4.81 -12.33 -18.45
C GLY A 459 6.10 -11.51 -18.27
N ASP A 460 6.00 -10.27 -17.80
CA ASP A 460 7.16 -9.37 -17.65
C ASP A 460 7.99 -9.75 -16.42
N ALA A 461 9.14 -10.40 -16.67
CA ALA A 461 9.95 -11.06 -15.65
C ALA A 461 10.52 -10.10 -14.60
N ILE A 462 10.70 -8.81 -14.92
CA ILE A 462 11.19 -7.83 -13.93
C ILE A 462 10.26 -7.74 -12.71
N TYR A 463 8.94 -7.89 -12.90
CA TYR A 463 8.01 -7.86 -11.78
C TYR A 463 8.13 -9.08 -10.88
N ARG A 464 8.47 -10.25 -11.44
CA ARG A 464 8.81 -11.43 -10.64
C ARG A 464 9.99 -11.11 -9.74
N GLU A 465 11.08 -10.61 -10.30
CA GLU A 465 12.30 -10.33 -9.53
C GLU A 465 12.09 -9.24 -8.46
N LYS A 466 11.30 -8.20 -8.77
CA LYS A 466 10.85 -7.20 -7.79
C LYS A 466 10.08 -7.85 -6.62
N ALA A 467 9.16 -8.77 -6.90
CA ALA A 467 8.41 -9.48 -5.86
C ALA A 467 9.29 -10.40 -4.99
N PHE A 468 10.24 -11.12 -5.59
CA PHE A 468 11.18 -11.98 -4.86
C PHE A 468 12.14 -11.16 -3.98
N ALA A 469 12.62 -10.01 -4.46
CA ALA A 469 13.47 -9.12 -3.68
C ALA A 469 12.82 -8.66 -2.35
N PHE A 470 11.54 -8.29 -2.38
CA PHE A 470 10.81 -7.96 -1.14
C PHE A 470 10.48 -9.18 -0.29
N THR A 471 10.17 -10.32 -0.90
CA THR A 471 9.92 -11.56 -0.15
C THR A 471 11.18 -11.98 0.62
N ASN A 472 12.35 -11.83 0.00
CA ASN A 472 13.65 -12.01 0.66
C ASN A 472 13.84 -11.02 1.82
N SER A 473 13.45 -9.75 1.66
CA SER A 473 13.47 -8.78 2.76
C SER A 473 12.61 -9.18 3.96
N ILE A 474 11.42 -9.76 3.74
CA ILE A 474 10.56 -10.27 4.82
C ILE A 474 11.32 -11.35 5.60
N VAL A 475 11.89 -12.35 4.92
CA VAL A 475 12.70 -13.40 5.55
C VAL A 475 13.89 -12.80 6.31
N ASN A 476 14.56 -11.83 5.69
CA ASN A 476 15.77 -11.22 6.26
C ASN A 476 15.48 -10.34 7.47
N SER A 477 14.25 -9.82 7.61
CA SER A 477 13.76 -9.08 8.76
C SER A 477 13.34 -9.98 9.94
N GLN A 478 12.99 -11.24 9.68
CA GLN A 478 12.51 -12.16 10.69
C GLN A 478 13.58 -12.46 11.75
N LYS A 479 13.21 -12.31 13.02
CA LYS A 479 14.07 -12.56 14.18
C LYS A 479 14.28 -14.04 14.46
N GLU A 480 15.24 -14.33 15.33
CA GLU A 480 15.55 -15.70 15.76
C GLU A 480 14.37 -16.43 16.42
N ASN A 481 13.47 -15.71 17.08
CA ASN A 481 12.26 -16.28 17.70
C ASN A 481 11.08 -16.44 16.74
N GLY A 482 11.21 -16.03 15.46
CA GLY A 482 10.15 -16.10 14.45
C GLY A 482 9.34 -14.81 14.28
N MET A 483 9.53 -13.81 15.13
CA MET A 483 8.86 -12.51 15.01
C MET A 483 9.28 -11.79 13.72
N ILE A 484 8.31 -11.25 12.99
CA ILE A 484 8.56 -10.31 11.89
C ILE A 484 8.16 -8.91 12.42
N PRO A 485 9.10 -7.95 12.51
CA PRO A 485 8.76 -6.61 12.99
C PRO A 485 7.91 -5.86 11.96
N THR A 486 6.95 -5.08 12.44
CA THR A 486 6.12 -4.21 11.59
C THR A 486 6.97 -3.13 10.93
N PHE A 487 7.78 -2.43 11.74
CA PHE A 487 8.65 -1.37 11.26
C PHE A 487 10.05 -1.90 10.98
N TRP A 488 10.56 -1.61 9.79
CA TRP A 488 11.92 -1.99 9.38
C TRP A 488 12.92 -0.84 9.54
N VAL A 489 12.79 -0.14 10.67
CA VAL A 489 13.64 0.98 11.07
C VAL A 489 14.19 0.75 12.49
N PRO A 490 15.34 1.33 12.86
CA PRO A 490 15.91 1.13 14.19
C PRO A 490 15.04 1.69 15.30
N GLY A 491 15.09 1.06 16.47
CA GLY A 491 14.39 1.52 17.68
C GLY A 491 12.97 0.97 17.83
N PHE A 492 12.41 0.37 16.78
CA PHE A 492 11.08 -0.24 16.80
C PHE A 492 11.25 -1.76 16.71
N GLN A 493 10.75 -2.47 17.72
CA GLN A 493 10.93 -3.92 17.86
C GLN A 493 9.60 -4.66 18.05
N GLU A 494 8.49 -3.92 17.94
CA GLU A 494 7.12 -4.40 18.05
C GLU A 494 6.60 -4.98 16.73
N PHE A 495 5.50 -5.72 16.83
CA PHE A 495 4.73 -6.19 15.68
C PHE A 495 3.24 -5.99 15.98
N TRP A 496 2.51 -5.62 14.94
CA TRP A 496 1.05 -5.65 14.91
C TRP A 496 0.60 -6.99 14.36
N ASN A 497 -0.50 -7.56 14.88
CA ASN A 497 -0.89 -8.90 14.47
C ASN A 497 -1.33 -8.89 13.00
N ASN A 498 -2.06 -7.87 12.55
CA ASN A 498 -2.48 -7.73 11.15
C ASN A 498 -1.30 -7.70 10.17
N CYS A 499 -0.25 -6.94 10.52
CA CYS A 499 0.98 -6.83 9.74
C CYS A 499 1.71 -8.16 9.64
N MET A 500 1.96 -8.79 10.80
CA MET A 500 2.66 -10.07 10.83
C MET A 500 1.86 -11.17 10.11
N VAL A 501 0.54 -11.20 10.26
CA VAL A 501 -0.35 -12.13 9.53
C VAL A 501 -0.23 -11.91 8.02
N SER A 502 -0.25 -10.67 7.55
CA SER A 502 -0.06 -10.35 6.12
C SER A 502 1.30 -10.88 5.61
N SER A 503 2.37 -10.68 6.38
CA SER A 503 3.70 -11.21 6.08
C SER A 503 3.74 -12.74 6.02
N LEU A 504 3.01 -13.43 6.90
CA LEU A 504 2.94 -14.88 6.92
C LEU A 504 2.11 -15.44 5.76
N THR A 505 1.00 -14.81 5.41
CA THR A 505 0.19 -15.17 4.23
C THR A 505 1.01 -15.10 2.94
N VAL A 506 1.84 -14.06 2.77
CA VAL A 506 2.67 -13.96 1.56
C VAL A 506 3.80 -14.98 1.55
N LEU A 507 4.41 -15.29 2.70
CA LEU A 507 5.43 -16.34 2.79
C LEU A 507 4.85 -17.72 2.44
N GLU A 508 3.63 -18.03 2.92
CA GLU A 508 2.91 -19.25 2.53
C GLU A 508 2.71 -19.30 1.01
N LYS A 509 2.13 -18.24 0.43
CA LYS A 509 1.89 -18.13 -1.02
C LYS A 509 3.18 -18.29 -1.83
N MET A 510 4.22 -17.54 -1.49
CA MET A 510 5.48 -17.54 -2.22
C MET A 510 6.25 -18.85 -2.04
N SER A 511 6.04 -19.59 -0.94
CA SER A 511 6.63 -20.93 -0.75
C SER A 511 6.10 -21.99 -1.72
N ALA A 512 4.92 -21.74 -2.32
CA ALA A 512 4.31 -22.63 -3.31
C ALA A 512 4.67 -22.28 -4.76
N VAL A 513 5.30 -21.12 -4.99
CA VAL A 513 5.76 -20.66 -6.30
C VAL A 513 7.07 -21.39 -6.67
N LYS A 514 7.19 -21.80 -7.93
CA LYS A 514 8.37 -22.52 -8.46
C LYS A 514 9.39 -21.58 -9.10
#